data_AF-A0A660V1B0-F1
#
_entry.id   AF-A0A660V1B0-F1
#
_cell.length_a   1.000
_cell.length_b   1.000
_cell.length_c   1.000
_cell.angle_alpha   90.00
_cell.angle_beta   90.00
_cell.angle_gamma   90.00
#
_symmetry.space_group_name_H-M   'P 1'
#
loop_
_entity.id
_entity.type
_entity.pdbx_description
1 polymer ?
#
loop_
_entity_poly.entity_id
_entity_poly.type
_entity_poly.pdbx_seq_one_letter_code
_entity_poly.pdbx_strand_id
1 'polypeptide(L)'
;MLRFSPTAWAKLVYLRDLTHNEVGGFGVCDADDLLFIKDIAVVKQTVSIVTVAFDDNAVADYFEDQVIAGRKPEQFARIWIHCHPGNDPEPSGTDEETFKRVFGPCDWSVMAIVAQDGSSYARLRFTAGPGGALKLPVCVDYNCAFGAADPTQWKAEYLANVKKNSRFSQKADNGKESEIEAFGFDESQVCAAVPYEDMLEQFEQMDPDERQMYLDELAEDLDYYDREEVLYE
;
A
#
# COMPACT_ATOMS: atom_id res chain seq x y z
N MET A 1 17.36 9.52 -2.27
CA MET A 1 16.74 8.45 -1.45
C MET A 1 15.41 8.96 -0.94
N LEU A 2 14.44 8.09 -0.76
CA LEU A 2 13.20 8.39 -0.06
C LEU A 2 13.39 8.04 1.41
N ARG A 3 13.20 9.01 2.31
CA ARG A 3 13.46 8.86 3.74
C ARG A 3 12.15 8.85 4.50
N PHE A 4 12.01 7.94 5.45
CA PHE A 4 10.90 7.88 6.38
C PHE A 4 11.36 8.25 7.78
N SER A 5 10.54 9.00 8.52
CA SER A 5 10.69 9.09 9.96
C SER A 5 10.44 7.71 10.59
N PRO A 6 11.06 7.38 11.74
CA PRO A 6 10.81 6.11 12.41
C PRO A 6 9.33 5.90 12.76
N THR A 7 8.62 6.97 13.14
CA THR A 7 7.18 6.90 13.44
C THR A 7 6.35 6.65 12.17
N ALA A 8 6.68 7.30 11.04
CA ALA A 8 5.99 7.06 9.77
C ALA A 8 6.20 5.63 9.26
N TRP A 9 7.43 5.13 9.35
CA TRP A 9 7.74 3.75 8.97
C TRP A 9 7.01 2.74 9.87
N ALA A 10 7.01 2.97 11.18
CA ALA A 10 6.29 2.12 12.13
C ALA A 10 4.78 2.12 11.86
N LYS A 11 4.19 3.29 11.56
CA LYS A 11 2.78 3.41 11.16
C LYS A 11 2.50 2.62 9.88
N LEU A 12 3.34 2.75 8.86
CA LEU A 12 3.20 2.02 7.59
C LEU A 12 3.15 0.51 7.79
N VAL A 13 4.18 -0.02 8.46
CA VAL A 13 4.31 -1.46 8.74
C VAL A 13 3.14 -1.95 9.60
N TYR A 14 2.74 -1.17 10.61
CA TYR A 14 1.58 -1.50 11.42
C TYR A 14 0.30 -1.62 10.58
N LEU A 15 0.02 -0.64 9.71
CA LEU A 15 -1.18 -0.63 8.87
C LEU A 15 -1.18 -1.76 7.85
N ARG A 16 -0.01 -2.05 7.25
CA ARG A 16 0.21 -3.18 6.34
C ARG A 16 -0.15 -4.51 7.00
N ASP A 17 0.26 -4.71 8.25
CA ASP A 17 0.13 -5.99 8.94
C ASP A 17 -1.23 -6.15 9.67
N LEU A 18 -2.12 -5.15 9.61
CA LEU A 18 -3.48 -5.27 10.17
C LEU A 18 -4.37 -6.22 9.37
N THR A 19 -4.12 -6.37 8.06
CA THR A 19 -4.89 -7.23 7.16
C THR A 19 -4.04 -7.70 5.99
N HIS A 20 -4.40 -8.81 5.35
CA HIS A 20 -3.76 -9.26 4.10
C HIS A 20 -4.20 -8.47 2.84
N ASN A 21 -4.60 -7.21 2.97
CA ASN A 21 -5.02 -6.37 1.84
C ASN A 21 -3.96 -5.32 1.51
N GLU A 22 -4.00 -4.80 0.29
CA GLU A 22 -3.28 -3.60 -0.08
C GLU A 22 -3.85 -2.38 0.63
N VAL A 23 -3.00 -1.62 1.29
CA VAL A 23 -3.40 -0.39 1.98
C VAL A 23 -2.61 0.76 1.38
N GLY A 24 -3.33 1.76 0.87
CA GLY A 24 -2.75 2.95 0.27
C GLY A 24 -2.80 4.16 1.21
N GLY A 25 -1.92 5.13 0.97
CA GLY A 25 -1.89 6.39 1.67
C GLY A 25 -1.03 7.44 0.97
N PHE A 26 -1.08 8.66 1.49
CA PHE A 26 -0.26 9.76 1.03
C PHE A 26 0.91 10.01 1.99
N GLY A 27 2.11 10.13 1.44
CA GLY A 27 3.27 10.56 2.21
C GLY A 27 3.18 12.06 2.52
N VAL A 28 3.18 12.40 3.80
CA VAL A 28 3.27 13.78 4.29
C VAL A 28 4.72 14.08 4.62
N CYS A 29 5.35 14.94 3.82
CA CYS A 29 6.77 15.25 3.95
C CYS A 29 7.05 16.58 4.67
N ASP A 30 8.33 16.73 5.02
CA ASP A 30 8.86 17.96 5.59
C ASP A 30 8.79 19.13 4.60
N ALA A 31 8.67 20.35 5.12
CA ALA A 31 8.59 21.56 4.29
C ALA A 31 9.91 21.88 3.59
N ASP A 32 11.04 21.53 4.21
CA ASP A 32 12.39 21.81 3.72
C ASP A 32 13.01 20.60 3.01
N ASP A 33 12.44 19.41 3.18
CA ASP A 33 12.81 18.20 2.44
C ASP A 33 11.59 17.38 1.99
N LEU A 34 11.25 17.54 0.71
CA LEU A 34 10.10 16.91 0.08
C LEU A 34 10.23 15.39 -0.09
N LEU A 35 11.42 14.81 0.08
CA LEU A 35 11.66 13.36 0.06
C LEU A 35 11.82 12.78 1.46
N PHE A 36 11.56 13.57 2.51
CA PHE A 36 11.53 13.11 3.90
C PHE A 36 10.10 13.05 4.43
N ILE A 37 9.54 11.84 4.46
CA ILE A 37 8.19 11.53 4.90
C ILE A 37 8.15 11.52 6.43
N LYS A 38 7.35 12.39 7.01
CA LYS A 38 7.16 12.52 8.46
C LYS A 38 5.95 11.77 8.98
N ASP A 39 4.93 11.62 8.16
CA ASP A 39 3.70 10.89 8.47
C ASP A 39 3.07 10.34 7.19
N ILE A 40 2.12 9.42 7.34
CA ILE A 40 1.36 8.81 6.25
C ILE A 40 -0.11 9.04 6.52
N ALA A 41 -0.79 9.72 5.59
CA ALA A 41 -2.22 9.96 5.68
C ALA A 41 -2.99 8.85 4.98
N VAL A 42 -3.83 8.13 5.73
CA VAL A 42 -4.74 7.13 5.17
C VAL A 42 -6.09 7.80 4.93
N VAL A 43 -6.51 7.90 3.68
CA VAL A 43 -7.84 8.40 3.32
C VAL A 43 -8.82 7.27 3.11
N LYS A 44 -10.12 7.58 3.06
CA LYS A 44 -11.14 6.57 2.81
C LYS A 44 -10.86 5.85 1.50
N GLN A 45 -10.90 4.53 1.56
CA GLN A 45 -10.48 3.68 0.46
C GLN A 45 -11.17 2.32 0.51
N THR A 46 -11.31 1.73 -0.67
CA THR A 46 -11.75 0.36 -0.85
C THR A 46 -10.55 -0.49 -1.23
N VAL A 47 -10.32 -1.58 -0.51
CA VAL A 47 -9.13 -2.43 -0.66
C VAL A 47 -9.47 -3.89 -0.96
N SER A 48 -8.54 -4.56 -1.62
CA SER A 48 -8.49 -6.01 -1.82
C SER A 48 -7.04 -6.48 -1.65
N ILE A 49 -6.78 -7.76 -1.94
CA ILE A 49 -5.43 -8.33 -1.88
C ILE A 49 -4.50 -7.85 -3.02
N VAL A 50 -5.05 -7.26 -4.09
CA VAL A 50 -4.29 -6.83 -5.29
C VAL A 50 -4.61 -5.40 -5.75
N THR A 51 -5.52 -4.70 -5.06
CA THR A 51 -5.87 -3.32 -5.45
C THR A 51 -6.26 -2.44 -4.27
N VAL A 52 -5.96 -1.16 -4.42
CA VAL A 52 -6.47 -0.05 -3.60
C VAL A 52 -7.16 1.01 -4.47
N ALA A 53 -8.33 1.48 -4.04
CA ALA A 53 -9.06 2.57 -4.67
C ALA A 53 -9.49 3.62 -3.64
N PHE A 54 -9.02 4.85 -3.80
CA PHE A 54 -9.40 5.97 -2.92
C PHE A 54 -10.79 6.50 -3.23
N ASP A 55 -11.50 6.96 -2.21
CA ASP A 55 -12.75 7.69 -2.34
C ASP A 55 -12.45 9.16 -2.73
N ASP A 56 -12.94 9.59 -3.89
CA ASP A 56 -12.65 10.92 -4.45
C ASP A 56 -13.05 12.06 -3.51
N ASN A 57 -14.16 11.92 -2.77
CA ASN A 57 -14.58 12.97 -1.82
C ASN A 57 -13.63 13.01 -0.63
N ALA A 58 -13.20 11.85 -0.13
CA ALA A 58 -12.23 11.79 0.97
C ALA A 58 -10.85 12.33 0.57
N VAL A 59 -10.44 12.14 -0.69
CA VAL A 59 -9.23 12.78 -1.23
C VAL A 59 -9.40 14.30 -1.28
N ALA A 60 -10.55 14.80 -1.73
CA ALA A 60 -10.83 16.24 -1.77
C ALA A 60 -10.84 16.85 -0.36
N ASP A 61 -11.55 16.23 0.59
CA ASP A 61 -11.60 16.64 2.00
C ASP A 61 -10.17 16.69 2.59
N TYR A 62 -9.36 15.65 2.35
CA TYR A 62 -7.96 15.60 2.77
C TYR A 62 -7.16 16.77 2.19
N PHE A 63 -7.31 17.09 0.90
CA PHE A 63 -6.57 18.19 0.28
C PHE A 63 -6.95 19.55 0.89
N GLU A 64 -8.24 19.77 1.17
CA GLU A 64 -8.71 20.98 1.84
C GLU A 64 -8.14 21.11 3.26
N ASP A 65 -8.20 20.03 4.05
CA ASP A 65 -7.66 19.99 5.41
C ASP A 65 -6.16 20.31 5.46
N GLN A 66 -5.38 19.78 4.49
CA GLN A 66 -3.95 20.02 4.40
C GLN A 66 -3.63 21.49 4.03
N VAL A 67 -4.44 22.09 3.16
CA VAL A 67 -4.31 23.52 2.80
C VAL A 67 -4.69 24.41 3.99
N ILE A 68 -5.75 24.07 4.73
CA ILE A 68 -6.14 24.77 5.96
C ILE A 68 -5.02 24.68 7.01
N ALA A 69 -4.34 23.54 7.11
CA ALA A 69 -3.17 23.35 7.94
C ALA A 69 -1.91 24.10 7.44
N GLY A 70 -2.01 24.86 6.34
CA GLY A 70 -0.93 25.68 5.80
C GLY A 70 0.12 24.91 5.01
N ARG A 71 -0.15 23.65 4.63
CA ARG A 71 0.78 22.85 3.83
C ARG A 71 0.61 23.13 2.34
N LYS A 72 1.71 23.02 1.60
CA LYS A 72 1.70 23.09 0.13
C LYS A 72 1.37 21.71 -0.47
N PRO A 73 0.74 21.62 -1.65
CA PRO A 73 0.46 20.33 -2.31
C PRO A 73 1.70 19.45 -2.49
N GLU A 74 2.86 20.06 -2.73
CA GLU A 74 4.16 19.36 -2.80
C GLU A 74 4.48 18.55 -1.55
N GLN A 75 3.93 18.94 -0.40
CA GLN A 75 4.20 18.31 0.89
C GLN A 75 3.34 17.09 1.20
N PHE A 76 2.21 16.90 0.52
CA PHE A 76 1.21 15.92 0.96
C PHE A 76 0.47 15.21 -0.19
N ALA A 77 0.61 15.68 -1.42
CA ALA A 77 -0.13 15.19 -2.59
C ALA A 77 0.78 14.61 -3.69
N ARG A 78 2.09 14.46 -3.44
CA ARG A 78 3.06 14.02 -4.45
C ARG A 78 3.61 12.62 -4.24
N ILE A 79 3.44 12.07 -3.04
CA ILE A 79 3.98 10.76 -2.68
C ILE A 79 2.80 9.85 -2.42
N TRP A 80 2.62 8.86 -3.29
CA TRP A 80 1.70 7.75 -3.07
C TRP A 80 2.47 6.58 -2.49
N ILE A 81 1.95 6.03 -1.41
CA ILE A 81 2.51 4.88 -0.72
C ILE A 81 1.43 3.81 -0.69
N HIS A 82 1.74 2.59 -1.08
CA HIS A 82 0.86 1.44 -0.85
C HIS A 82 1.66 0.21 -0.45
N CYS A 83 0.95 -0.82 0.02
CA CYS A 83 1.57 -2.04 0.49
C CYS A 83 1.11 -3.22 -0.37
N HIS A 84 2.01 -4.17 -0.62
CA HIS A 84 1.67 -5.44 -1.25
C HIS A 84 1.63 -6.55 -0.19
N PRO A 85 0.59 -7.38 -0.17
CA PRO A 85 0.63 -8.67 0.49
C PRO A 85 1.74 -9.55 -0.12
N GLY A 86 2.45 -10.32 0.70
CA GLY A 86 3.57 -11.14 0.21
C GLY A 86 4.90 -10.40 0.11
N ASN A 87 5.77 -10.85 -0.79
CA ASN A 87 7.21 -10.54 -0.77
C ASN A 87 7.72 -9.78 -2.01
N ASP A 88 6.82 -9.28 -2.86
CA ASP A 88 7.21 -8.54 -4.05
C ASP A 88 6.77 -7.07 -3.97
N PRO A 89 7.72 -6.12 -3.89
CA PRO A 89 7.42 -4.70 -3.87
C PRO A 89 7.39 -4.07 -5.27
N GLU A 90 7.62 -4.82 -6.36
CA GLU A 90 7.58 -4.26 -7.71
C GLU A 90 6.15 -3.86 -8.11
N PRO A 91 5.97 -2.74 -8.85
CA PRO A 91 4.65 -2.24 -9.21
C PRO A 91 3.96 -3.16 -10.23
N SER A 92 2.66 -3.39 -10.03
CA SER A 92 1.79 -4.07 -10.99
C SER A 92 1.41 -3.16 -12.16
N GLY A 93 0.79 -3.73 -13.20
CA GLY A 93 0.18 -2.95 -14.29
C GLY A 93 -0.87 -1.96 -13.78
N THR A 94 -1.68 -2.37 -12.80
CA THR A 94 -2.70 -1.53 -12.17
C THR A 94 -2.09 -0.34 -11.41
N ASP A 95 -0.94 -0.54 -10.76
CA ASP A 95 -0.21 0.52 -10.07
C ASP A 95 0.33 1.55 -11.05
N GLU A 96 0.90 1.09 -12.16
CA GLU A 96 1.43 1.94 -13.22
C GLU A 96 0.34 2.81 -13.85
N GLU A 97 -0.81 2.22 -14.15
CA GLU A 97 -1.96 2.93 -14.70
C GLU A 97 -2.52 3.95 -13.71
N THR A 98 -2.70 3.55 -12.45
CA THR A 98 -3.19 4.43 -11.39
C THR A 98 -2.24 5.60 -11.18
N PHE A 99 -0.94 5.34 -11.10
CA PHE A 99 0.07 6.37 -10.92
C PHE A 99 0.12 7.34 -12.10
N LYS A 100 0.09 6.82 -13.33
CA LYS A 100 0.05 7.65 -14.53
C LYS A 100 -1.22 8.48 -14.62
N ARG A 101 -2.38 7.94 -14.24
CA ARG A 101 -3.66 8.65 -14.28
C ARG A 101 -3.73 9.76 -13.23
N VAL A 102 -3.37 9.45 -12.00
CA VAL A 102 -3.56 10.35 -10.83
C VAL A 102 -2.39 11.32 -10.69
N PHE A 103 -1.16 10.84 -10.80
CA PHE A 103 0.05 11.61 -10.54
C PHE A 103 0.79 12.03 -11.83
N GLY A 104 0.40 11.50 -12.99
CA GLY A 104 0.96 11.87 -14.29
C GLY A 104 1.00 13.37 -14.60
N PRO A 105 -0.04 14.15 -14.26
CA PRO A 105 -0.05 15.60 -14.45
C PRO A 105 0.86 16.39 -13.51
N CYS A 106 1.42 15.78 -12.46
CA CYS A 106 2.26 16.46 -11.48
C CYS A 106 3.65 16.74 -12.03
N ASP A 107 4.26 17.87 -11.62
CA ASP A 107 5.64 18.22 -11.99
C ASP A 107 6.66 17.17 -11.50
N TRP A 108 6.37 16.61 -10.33
CA TRP A 108 7.05 15.45 -9.79
C TRP A 108 6.10 14.64 -8.92
N SER A 109 6.37 13.34 -8.81
CA SER A 109 5.60 12.42 -7.98
C SER A 109 6.43 11.18 -7.65
N VAL A 110 6.13 10.54 -6.52
CA VAL A 110 6.79 9.31 -6.07
C VAL A 110 5.74 8.24 -5.86
N MET A 111 5.98 7.07 -6.42
CA MET A 111 5.32 5.83 -6.02
C MET A 111 6.27 5.10 -5.07
N ALA A 112 5.76 4.67 -3.92
CA ALA A 112 6.50 3.85 -2.97
C ALA A 112 5.66 2.64 -2.57
N ILE A 113 6.27 1.46 -2.60
CA ILE A 113 5.62 0.20 -2.31
C ILE A 113 6.41 -0.50 -1.21
N VAL A 114 5.71 -1.06 -0.23
CA VAL A 114 6.31 -1.87 0.84
C VAL A 114 5.62 -3.22 0.91
N ALA A 115 6.38 -4.29 0.66
CA ALA A 115 5.90 -5.66 0.77
C ALA A 115 5.95 -6.14 2.24
N GLN A 116 5.31 -7.25 2.57
CA GLN A 116 5.21 -7.78 3.94
C GLN A 116 6.55 -8.23 4.52
N ASP A 117 7.46 -8.74 3.70
CA ASP A 117 8.83 -9.10 4.10
C ASP A 117 9.72 -7.88 4.42
N GLY A 118 9.20 -6.67 4.22
CA GLY A 118 9.92 -5.41 4.45
C GLY A 118 10.78 -4.97 3.27
N SER A 119 10.76 -5.71 2.15
CA SER A 119 11.31 -5.21 0.89
C SER A 119 10.47 -4.02 0.40
N SER A 120 11.12 -3.14 -0.37
CA SER A 120 10.51 -1.87 -0.75
C SER A 120 10.97 -1.40 -2.12
N TYR A 121 10.04 -0.78 -2.83
CA TYR A 121 10.26 -0.10 -4.08
C TYR A 121 9.94 1.38 -3.92
N ALA A 122 10.72 2.24 -4.56
CA ALA A 122 10.32 3.62 -4.73
C ALA A 122 10.81 4.15 -6.08
N ARG A 123 9.96 4.89 -6.77
CA ARG A 123 10.30 5.54 -8.03
C ARG A 123 9.80 6.97 -8.06
N LEU A 124 10.74 7.88 -8.26
CA LEU A 124 10.47 9.28 -8.56
C LEU A 124 10.20 9.42 -10.06
N ARG A 125 9.12 10.09 -10.41
CA ARG A 125 8.85 10.60 -11.76
C ARG A 125 8.86 12.13 -11.71
N PHE A 126 9.43 12.76 -12.73
CA PHE A 126 9.42 14.21 -12.90
C PHE A 126 9.19 14.58 -14.37
N THR A 127 8.63 15.76 -14.61
CA THR A 127 8.33 16.29 -15.95
C THR A 127 9.23 17.46 -16.34
N ALA A 128 10.15 17.87 -15.46
CA ALA A 128 11.13 18.92 -15.76
C ALA A 128 12.01 18.52 -16.96
N GLY A 129 12.10 19.39 -17.97
CA GLY A 129 12.86 19.15 -19.18
C GLY A 129 12.24 18.04 -20.05
N PRO A 130 13.00 17.03 -20.52
CA PRO A 130 12.42 15.88 -21.22
C PRO A 130 11.58 14.98 -20.30
N GLY A 131 11.56 15.27 -19.00
CA GLY A 131 11.03 14.39 -17.97
C GLY A 131 11.92 13.17 -17.74
N GLY A 132 11.53 12.34 -16.77
CA GLY A 132 12.26 11.12 -16.46
C GLY A 132 11.71 10.40 -15.24
N ALA A 133 12.29 9.22 -14.99
CA ALA A 133 12.03 8.43 -13.79
C ALA A 133 13.35 7.93 -13.18
N LEU A 134 13.40 7.84 -11.86
CA LEU A 134 14.55 7.38 -11.10
C LEU A 134 14.10 6.47 -9.94
N LYS A 135 14.65 5.25 -9.87
CA LYS A 135 14.47 4.38 -8.70
C LYS A 135 15.20 5.00 -7.50
N LEU A 136 14.48 5.17 -6.40
CA LEU A 136 15.01 5.74 -5.17
C LEU A 136 15.26 4.62 -4.15
N PRO A 137 16.44 4.60 -3.50
CA PRO A 137 16.61 3.81 -2.29
C PRO A 137 15.65 4.31 -1.20
N VAL A 138 15.01 3.39 -0.49
CA VAL A 138 14.16 3.66 0.67
C VAL A 138 14.98 3.44 1.94
N CYS A 139 14.88 4.36 2.90
CA CYS A 139 15.49 4.17 4.21
C CYS A 139 14.69 4.85 5.33
N VAL A 140 14.94 4.40 6.56
CA VAL A 140 14.42 5.02 7.77
C VAL A 140 15.50 5.89 8.38
N ASP A 141 15.18 7.16 8.65
CA ASP A 141 16.12 8.13 9.20
C ASP A 141 15.97 8.28 10.71
N TYR A 142 16.84 7.60 11.46
CA TYR A 142 16.89 7.68 12.92
C TYR A 142 17.64 8.89 13.47
N ASN A 143 18.16 9.79 12.61
CA ASN A 143 18.85 11.01 13.06
C ASN A 143 17.90 12.18 13.35
N CYS A 144 16.59 11.94 13.34
CA CYS A 144 15.57 12.92 13.69
C CYS A 144 14.91 12.58 15.04
N ALA A 145 14.29 13.57 15.67
CA ALA A 145 13.41 13.31 16.81
C ALA A 145 12.12 12.64 16.30
N PHE A 146 11.68 11.58 16.98
CA PHE A 146 10.46 10.84 16.62
C PHE A 146 9.65 10.49 17.86
N GLY A 147 8.32 10.43 17.68
CA GLY A 147 7.38 10.13 18.75
C GLY A 147 7.25 8.63 19.03
N ALA A 148 6.63 8.29 20.16
CA ALA A 148 6.25 6.92 20.44
C ALA A 148 5.22 6.41 19.43
N ALA A 149 5.19 5.09 19.21
CA ALA A 149 4.14 4.45 18.43
C ALA A 149 2.78 4.62 19.13
N ASP A 150 1.72 4.87 18.36
CA ASP A 150 0.35 4.91 18.85
C ASP A 150 -0.54 3.93 18.07
N PRO A 151 -0.46 2.62 18.39
CA PRO A 151 -1.24 1.59 17.70
C PRO A 151 -2.75 1.81 17.83
N THR A 152 -3.20 2.41 18.93
CA THR A 152 -4.62 2.66 19.18
C THR A 152 -5.16 3.70 18.20
N GLN A 153 -4.45 4.82 18.03
CA GLN A 153 -4.81 5.83 17.04
C GLN A 153 -4.73 5.27 15.61
N TRP A 154 -3.66 4.55 15.28
CA TRP A 154 -3.48 4.03 13.91
C TRP A 154 -4.54 2.99 13.54
N LYS A 155 -4.93 2.12 14.49
CA LYS A 155 -6.03 1.18 14.27
C LYS A 155 -7.36 1.89 14.09
N ALA A 156 -7.64 2.95 14.86
CA ALA A 156 -8.85 3.74 14.70
C ALA A 156 -8.90 4.44 13.33
N GLU A 157 -7.78 5.00 12.88
CA GLU A 157 -7.64 5.58 11.54
C GLU A 157 -7.88 4.53 10.44
N TYR A 158 -7.28 3.35 10.58
CA TYR A 158 -7.49 2.23 9.66
C TYR A 158 -8.97 1.87 9.56
N LEU A 159 -9.64 1.62 10.69
CA LEU A 159 -11.05 1.20 10.70
C LEU A 159 -12.00 2.27 10.15
N ALA A 160 -11.66 3.56 10.32
CA ALA A 160 -12.47 4.66 9.80
C ALA A 160 -12.35 4.81 8.27
N ASN A 161 -11.18 4.48 7.72
CA ASN A 161 -10.84 4.80 6.33
C ASN A 161 -10.80 3.58 5.41
N VAL A 162 -10.41 2.41 5.90
CA VAL A 162 -10.20 1.23 5.06
C VAL A 162 -11.45 0.35 5.09
N LYS A 163 -12.06 0.16 3.92
CA LYS A 163 -13.16 -0.78 3.71
C LYS A 163 -12.71 -1.87 2.77
N LYS A 164 -12.99 -3.12 3.12
CA LYS A 164 -12.84 -4.23 2.19
C LYS A 164 -13.87 -4.09 1.08
N ASN A 165 -13.48 -4.37 -0.16
CA ASN A 165 -14.42 -4.38 -1.27
C ASN A 165 -15.50 -5.45 -1.03
N SER A 166 -16.72 -5.03 -0.68
CA SER A 166 -17.81 -5.97 -0.35
C SER A 166 -18.37 -6.70 -1.57
N ARG A 167 -18.01 -6.30 -2.79
CA ARG A 167 -18.39 -7.04 -4.02
C ARG A 167 -17.81 -8.45 -4.04
N PHE A 168 -16.76 -8.71 -3.27
CA PHE A 168 -16.16 -10.02 -3.05
C PHE A 168 -16.49 -10.62 -1.66
N SER A 169 -17.30 -9.94 -0.85
CA SER A 169 -17.63 -10.38 0.52
C SER A 169 -19.05 -10.92 0.66
N GLN A 170 -19.91 -10.83 -0.36
CA GLN A 170 -21.29 -11.35 -0.30
C GLN A 170 -21.35 -12.85 -0.59
N LYS A 171 -20.60 -13.67 0.14
CA LYS A 171 -20.95 -15.09 0.39
C LYS A 171 -20.10 -15.76 1.46
N ALA A 172 -19.60 -15.01 2.44
CA ALA A 172 -18.95 -15.60 3.61
C ALA A 172 -19.43 -14.92 4.89
N ASP A 173 -20.75 -14.85 5.09
CA ASP A 173 -21.26 -14.69 6.44
C ASP A 173 -22.48 -15.57 6.66
N ASN A 174 -22.19 -16.77 7.16
CA ASN A 174 -23.16 -17.50 7.94
C ASN A 174 -22.39 -18.31 9.00
N GLY A 175 -21.95 -17.64 10.08
CA GLY A 175 -21.69 -18.37 11.32
C GLY A 175 -20.65 -17.79 12.27
N LYS A 176 -21.17 -17.05 13.26
CA LYS A 176 -20.69 -16.88 14.64
C LYS A 176 -19.57 -15.87 14.87
N GLU A 177 -20.02 -14.69 15.30
CA GLU A 177 -19.31 -13.81 16.21
C GLU A 177 -18.75 -14.59 17.41
N SER A 178 -17.47 -14.38 17.73
CA SER A 178 -16.93 -14.65 19.06
C SER A 178 -16.07 -13.48 19.51
N GLU A 179 -16.31 -13.07 20.75
CA GLU A 179 -15.77 -11.91 21.43
C GLU A 179 -14.24 -12.00 21.59
N ILE A 180 -13.53 -10.93 21.26
CA ILE A 180 -12.08 -10.82 21.50
C ILE A 180 -11.87 -10.26 22.90
N GLU A 181 -11.56 -11.13 23.86
CA GLU A 181 -10.98 -10.74 25.15
C GLU A 181 -9.45 -10.59 25.04
N ALA A 182 -9.00 -9.43 25.53
CA ALA A 182 -7.71 -9.05 26.13
C ALA A 182 -6.47 -9.97 26.02
N PHE A 183 -5.40 -9.38 25.46
CA PHE A 183 -3.98 -9.50 25.83
C PHE A 183 -3.49 -10.80 26.48
N GLY A 184 -2.79 -11.62 25.68
CA GLY A 184 -1.84 -12.63 26.12
C GLY A 184 -0.77 -12.83 25.06
N PHE A 185 0.41 -12.23 25.25
CA PHE A 185 1.58 -12.42 24.39
C PHE A 185 2.13 -13.83 24.66
N ASP A 186 2.09 -14.73 23.68
CA ASP A 186 2.78 -16.03 23.72
C ASP A 186 3.93 -16.01 22.70
N GLU A 187 5.16 -16.13 23.19
CA GLU A 187 6.42 -16.11 22.43
C GLU A 187 6.66 -17.38 21.59
N SER A 188 5.60 -18.17 21.30
CA SER A 188 5.70 -19.45 20.59
C SER A 188 5.19 -19.42 19.13
N GLN A 189 4.55 -18.35 18.67
CA GLN A 189 4.09 -18.21 17.28
C GLN A 189 5.08 -17.43 16.43
N VAL A 190 6.17 -18.10 16.06
CA VAL A 190 6.95 -17.76 14.87
C VAL A 190 6.04 -18.00 13.65
N CYS A 191 6.00 -17.06 12.70
CA CYS A 191 5.29 -17.16 11.42
C CYS A 191 5.38 -18.57 10.83
N ALA A 192 4.32 -19.35 10.98
CA ALA A 192 4.10 -20.49 10.12
C ALA A 192 3.75 -19.90 8.75
N ALA A 193 4.61 -20.15 7.76
CA ALA A 193 4.26 -19.94 6.36
C ALA A 193 2.91 -20.62 6.12
N VAL A 194 1.93 -19.84 5.69
CA VAL A 194 0.58 -20.34 5.43
C VAL A 194 0.70 -21.39 4.30
N PRO A 195 0.24 -22.64 4.48
CA PRO A 195 0.41 -23.69 3.48
C PRO A 195 -0.32 -23.34 2.18
N TYR A 196 0.20 -23.83 1.05
CA TYR A 196 -0.42 -23.73 -0.27
C TYR A 196 -1.91 -24.17 -0.29
N GLU A 197 -2.32 -25.00 0.66
CA GLU A 197 -3.71 -25.45 0.83
C GLU A 197 -4.67 -24.30 1.19
N ASP A 198 -4.26 -23.33 2.02
CA ASP A 198 -5.13 -22.19 2.39
C ASP A 198 -5.33 -21.20 1.23
N MET A 199 -4.35 -21.11 0.32
CA MET A 199 -4.45 -20.34 -0.92
C MET A 199 -5.40 -20.99 -1.94
N LEU A 200 -5.34 -22.33 -2.06
CA LEU A 200 -6.25 -23.10 -2.90
C LEU A 200 -7.67 -23.04 -2.38
N GLU A 201 -7.88 -23.15 -1.07
CA GLU A 201 -9.20 -23.03 -0.47
C GLU A 201 -9.82 -21.64 -0.69
N GLN A 202 -9.00 -20.58 -0.63
CA GLN A 202 -9.46 -19.22 -0.95
C GLN A 202 -9.80 -19.07 -2.43
N PHE A 203 -8.95 -19.57 -3.33
CA PHE A 203 -9.23 -19.58 -4.77
C PHE A 203 -10.49 -20.39 -5.13
N GLU A 204 -10.71 -21.52 -4.46
CA GLU A 204 -11.91 -22.35 -4.62
C GLU A 204 -13.18 -21.73 -4.02
N GLN A 205 -13.04 -20.70 -3.17
CA GLN A 205 -14.15 -19.97 -2.56
C GLN A 205 -14.49 -18.65 -3.27
N MET A 206 -13.60 -18.11 -4.11
CA MET A 206 -13.80 -16.89 -4.90
C MET A 206 -14.98 -17.01 -5.88
N ASP A 207 -15.60 -15.92 -6.28
CA ASP A 207 -16.62 -15.95 -7.36
C ASP A 207 -15.97 -16.28 -8.72
N PRO A 208 -16.65 -16.95 -9.69
CA PRO A 208 -16.05 -17.25 -10.99
C PRO A 208 -15.47 -16.04 -11.73
N ASP A 209 -16.09 -14.86 -11.60
CA ASP A 209 -15.58 -13.63 -12.21
C ASP A 209 -14.32 -13.11 -11.47
N GLU A 210 -14.25 -13.29 -10.15
CA GLU A 210 -13.09 -12.95 -9.31
C GLU A 210 -11.92 -13.90 -9.57
N ARG A 211 -12.19 -15.20 -9.68
CA ARG A 211 -11.19 -16.20 -10.09
C ARG A 211 -10.68 -15.89 -11.49
N GLN A 212 -11.56 -15.47 -12.40
CA GLN A 212 -11.15 -15.12 -13.74
C GLN A 212 -10.26 -13.87 -13.72
N MET A 213 -10.56 -12.84 -12.92
CA MET A 213 -9.65 -11.69 -12.77
C MET A 213 -8.30 -12.08 -12.14
N TYR A 214 -8.32 -12.89 -11.08
CA TYR A 214 -7.10 -13.42 -10.46
C TYR A 214 -6.28 -14.29 -11.43
N LEU A 215 -6.95 -15.12 -12.25
CA LEU A 215 -6.31 -15.96 -13.27
C LEU A 215 -5.81 -15.15 -14.47
N ASP A 216 -6.55 -14.14 -14.92
CA ASP A 216 -6.16 -13.26 -16.02
C ASP A 216 -4.91 -12.46 -15.61
N GLU A 217 -4.85 -12.01 -14.35
CA GLU A 217 -3.69 -11.33 -13.77
C GLU A 217 -2.47 -12.27 -13.64
N LEU A 218 -2.68 -13.52 -13.17
CA LEU A 218 -1.61 -14.54 -13.15
C LEU A 218 -1.16 -14.97 -14.57
N ALA A 219 -2.07 -14.94 -15.55
CA ALA A 219 -1.75 -15.28 -16.94
C ALA A 219 -0.91 -14.19 -17.61
N GLU A 220 -1.13 -12.91 -17.27
CA GLU A 220 -0.25 -11.82 -17.72
C GLU A 220 1.17 -11.95 -17.15
N ASP A 221 1.32 -12.51 -15.95
CA ASP A 221 2.62 -12.80 -15.32
C ASP A 221 3.33 -14.01 -15.96
N LEU A 222 2.57 -15.03 -16.40
CA LEU A 222 3.12 -16.18 -17.15
C LEU A 222 3.58 -15.80 -18.57
N ASP A 223 2.92 -14.86 -19.23
CA ASP A 223 3.33 -14.30 -20.54
C ASP A 223 4.65 -13.49 -20.46
N TYR A 224 5.12 -13.17 -19.25
CA TYR A 224 6.44 -12.61 -18.99
C TYR A 224 7.52 -13.70 -18.93
N TYR A 225 7.21 -14.86 -18.33
CA TYR A 225 8.13 -16.01 -18.26
C TYR A 225 8.23 -16.81 -19.57
N ASP A 226 7.17 -16.84 -20.40
CA ASP A 226 7.20 -17.52 -21.70
C ASP A 226 7.97 -16.72 -22.78
N ARG A 227 8.34 -15.46 -22.48
CA ARG A 227 9.12 -14.59 -23.37
C ARG A 227 10.64 -14.65 -23.17
N GLU A 228 11.13 -15.27 -22.09
CA GLU A 228 12.57 -15.47 -21.87
C GLU A 228 13.10 -16.85 -22.31
N GLU A 229 12.25 -17.79 -22.73
CA GLU A 229 12.69 -19.15 -23.14
C GLU A 229 12.79 -19.42 -24.66
N VAL A 230 12.94 -18.39 -25.51
CA VAL A 230 13.29 -18.60 -26.93
C VAL A 230 14.45 -17.71 -27.37
N LEU A 231 15.65 -17.94 -26.83
CA LEU A 231 16.91 -17.46 -27.43
C LEU A 231 18.09 -18.41 -27.13
N TYR A 232 17.94 -19.70 -27.45
CA TYR A 232 19.09 -20.58 -27.72
C TYR A 232 18.77 -21.58 -28.84
N GLU A 233 19.08 -21.18 -30.07
CA GLU A 233 19.83 -21.89 -31.14
C GLU A 233 19.49 -21.33 -32.53
#